data_AF-A0ABD0NBK4-F1
#
_entry.id   AF-A0ABD0NBK4-F1
#
_cell.length_a   1.000
_cell.length_b   1.000
_cell.length_c   1.000
_cell.angle_alpha   90.00
_cell.angle_beta   90.00
_cell.angle_gamma   90.00
#
_symmetry.space_group_name_H-M   'P 1'
#
loop_
_entity.id
_entity.type
_entity.pdbx_description
1 polymer ?
#
loop_
_entity_poly.entity_id
_entity_poly.type
_entity_poly.pdbx_seq_one_letter_code
_entity_poly.pdbx_strand_id
1 'polypeptide(L)'
;MAGSPVFLSTLAPLNQFLFDHFGWRGSFLILGGVVLNCCVAGSLMRPIKIKTKPPVSKTTDENDTAKPDVTSQTAGQDKSKQSGCAAKVSQFIDVSLFKHRGYLIYLVGNVLMFFGFFAPVVFLAPYAKHQGIDEYSAAFLLSIFALVDMFARPGTGLVANTRWIRPKIQYFFSFSVIYNGLCHLMCPLLPGYSGLVVYAVIFGLAFGMVCALLFEVLMDLVGAQRFSSAVGLATIIECGPVLLGPPIS
;
A
#
# COMPACT_ATOMS: atom_id res chain seq x y z
N MET A 1 2.66 -4.67 -3.39
CA MET A 1 2.47 -4.98 -1.96
C MET A 1 2.06 -6.45 -1.75
N ALA A 2 2.78 -7.45 -2.28
CA ALA A 2 2.35 -8.85 -2.14
C ALA A 2 2.86 -9.53 -0.84
N GLY A 3 3.91 -8.99 -0.21
CA GLY A 3 4.53 -9.59 0.98
C GLY A 3 3.89 -9.24 2.34
N SER A 4 3.00 -8.25 2.38
CA SER A 4 2.37 -7.80 3.63
C SER A 4 1.53 -8.88 4.35
N PRO A 5 0.65 -9.67 3.68
CA PRO A 5 -0.12 -10.71 4.36
C PRO A 5 0.75 -11.88 4.83
N VAL A 6 1.77 -12.26 4.06
CA VAL A 6 2.70 -13.33 4.45
C VAL A 6 3.36 -12.99 5.79
N PHE A 7 3.85 -11.75 5.90
CA PHE A 7 4.46 -11.27 7.12
C PHE A 7 3.47 -11.27 8.29
N LEU A 8 2.26 -10.74 8.12
CA LEU A 8 1.23 -10.73 9.17
C LEU A 8 0.84 -12.15 9.63
N SER A 9 0.68 -13.09 8.68
CA SER A 9 0.25 -14.46 8.97
C SER A 9 1.23 -15.23 9.84
N THR A 10 2.54 -15.07 9.58
CA THR A 10 3.61 -15.70 10.33
C THR A 10 3.94 -14.92 11.60
N LEU A 11 3.89 -13.58 11.53
CA LEU A 11 4.25 -12.74 12.66
C LEU A 11 3.23 -12.84 13.80
N ALA A 12 1.92 -12.94 13.52
CA ALA A 12 0.91 -13.02 14.57
C ALA A 12 1.15 -14.17 15.60
N PRO A 13 1.32 -15.43 15.20
CA PRO A 13 1.61 -16.53 16.13
C PRO A 13 3.04 -16.48 16.66
N LEU A 14 4.01 -16.05 15.85
CA LEU A 14 5.40 -15.90 16.28
C LEU A 14 5.51 -14.87 17.40
N ASN A 15 4.81 -13.74 17.30
CA ASN A 15 4.85 -12.67 18.28
C ASN A 15 4.23 -13.11 19.61
N GLN A 16 3.15 -13.90 19.58
CA GLN A 16 2.57 -14.53 20.77
C GLN A 16 3.57 -15.46 21.46
N PHE A 17 4.19 -16.35 20.70
CA PHE A 17 5.22 -17.25 21.23
C PHE A 17 6.43 -16.49 21.84
N LEU A 18 6.86 -15.42 21.19
CA LEU A 18 7.94 -14.56 21.69
C LEU A 18 7.55 -13.87 23.00
N PHE A 19 6.30 -13.39 23.11
CA PHE A 19 5.82 -12.74 24.33
C PHE A 19 5.76 -13.71 25.51
N ASP A 20 5.31 -14.95 25.28
CA ASP A 20 5.21 -15.95 26.35
C ASP A 20 6.59 -16.39 26.88
N HIS A 21 7.58 -16.57 26.00
CA HIS A 21 8.90 -17.08 26.40
C HIS A 21 9.90 -16.00 26.82
N PHE A 22 9.89 -14.83 26.16
CA PHE A 22 10.92 -13.80 26.33
C PHE A 22 10.38 -12.49 26.92
N GLY A 23 9.07 -12.43 27.18
CA GLY A 23 8.38 -11.21 27.59
C GLY A 23 8.36 -10.13 26.51
N TRP A 24 7.71 -9.01 26.82
CA TRP A 24 7.57 -7.89 25.88
C TRP A 24 8.91 -7.29 25.45
N ARG A 25 9.86 -7.11 26.39
CA ARG A 25 11.17 -6.52 26.11
C ARG A 25 12.02 -7.38 25.17
N GLY A 26 12.08 -8.70 25.42
CA GLY A 26 12.82 -9.62 24.58
C GLY A 26 12.22 -9.74 23.17
N SER A 27 10.89 -9.76 23.08
CA SER A 27 10.15 -9.80 21.82
C SER A 27 10.47 -8.61 20.91
N PHE A 28 10.44 -7.38 21.45
CA PHE A 28 10.81 -6.19 20.69
C PHE A 28 12.28 -6.18 20.25
N LEU A 29 13.18 -6.73 21.06
CA LEU A 29 14.61 -6.80 20.74
C LEU A 29 14.86 -7.77 19.57
N ILE A 30 14.21 -8.93 19.58
CA ILE A 30 14.26 -9.91 18.47
C ILE A 30 13.65 -9.30 17.21
N LEU A 31 12.47 -8.67 17.31
CA LEU A 31 11.80 -8.03 16.18
C LEU A 31 12.66 -6.91 15.57
N GLY A 32 13.29 -6.09 16.42
CA GLY A 32 14.25 -5.06 16.00
C GLY A 32 15.48 -5.64 15.30
N GLY A 33 16.02 -6.76 15.79
CA GLY A 33 17.11 -7.50 15.15
C GLY A 33 16.74 -8.01 13.75
N VAL A 34 15.52 -8.51 13.56
CA VAL A 34 15.01 -8.92 12.24
C VAL A 34 14.92 -7.73 11.29
N VAL A 35 14.38 -6.60 11.74
CA VAL A 35 14.28 -5.37 10.92
C VAL A 35 15.67 -4.85 10.54
N LEU A 36 16.65 -4.88 11.45
CA LEU A 36 18.03 -4.49 11.15
C LEU A 36 18.67 -5.38 10.08
N ASN A 37 18.40 -6.68 10.09
CA ASN A 37 18.84 -7.57 9.01
C ASN A 37 18.22 -7.20 7.66
N CYS A 38 16.94 -6.78 7.63
CA CYS A 38 16.32 -6.26 6.43
C CYS A 38 17.00 -4.97 5.93
N CYS A 39 17.43 -4.08 6.83
CA CYS A 39 18.20 -2.88 6.47
C CYS A 39 19.54 -3.22 5.82
N VAL A 40 20.25 -4.25 6.30
CA VAL A 40 21.48 -4.75 5.67
C VAL A 40 21.18 -5.31 4.28
N ALA A 41 20.16 -6.16 4.14
CA ALA A 41 19.77 -6.67 2.82
C ALA A 41 19.40 -5.54 1.84
N GLY A 42 18.68 -4.51 2.31
CA GLY A 42 18.33 -3.33 1.53
C GLY A 42 19.54 -2.48 1.13
N SER A 43 20.56 -2.36 1.98
CA SER A 43 21.78 -1.59 1.65
C SER A 43 22.68 -2.30 0.64
N LEU A 44 22.58 -3.64 0.52
CA LEU A 44 23.26 -4.42 -0.51
C LEU A 44 22.54 -4.40 -1.87
N MET A 45 21.28 -3.97 -1.96
CA MET A 45 20.54 -3.88 -3.22
C MET A 45 21.16 -2.81 -4.13
N ARG A 46 21.88 -3.24 -5.16
CA ARG A 46 22.44 -2.34 -6.18
C ARG A 46 21.38 -1.93 -7.21
N PRO A 47 21.36 -0.65 -7.64
CA PRO A 47 20.40 -0.19 -8.64
C PRO A 47 20.64 -0.91 -9.98
N ILE A 48 19.58 -1.54 -10.49
CA ILE A 48 19.60 -2.19 -11.81
C ILE A 48 19.69 -1.09 -12.87
N LYS A 49 20.84 -0.99 -13.54
CA LYS A 49 21.03 -0.08 -14.67
C LYS A 49 20.22 -0.60 -15.86
N ILE A 50 18.98 -0.16 -16.00
CA ILE A 50 18.19 -0.37 -17.21
C ILE A 50 18.86 0.46 -18.31
N LYS A 51 19.40 -0.19 -19.34
CA LYS A 51 19.88 0.50 -20.55
C LYS A 51 18.67 1.05 -21.31
N THR A 52 18.19 2.22 -20.93
CA THR A 52 17.26 2.98 -21.76
C THR A 52 18.01 3.36 -23.05
N LYS A 53 17.64 2.78 -24.19
CA LYS A 53 18.10 3.28 -25.49
C LYS A 53 17.68 4.76 -25.58
N PRO A 54 18.59 5.70 -25.85
CA PRO A 54 18.20 7.08 -26.09
C PRO A 54 17.27 7.14 -27.31
N PRO A 55 16.30 8.07 -27.33
CA PRO A 55 15.50 8.31 -28.53
C PRO A 55 16.44 8.74 -29.64
N VAL A 56 16.31 8.10 -30.80
CA VAL A 56 17.06 8.44 -32.02
C VAL A 56 16.70 9.88 -32.42
N SER A 57 17.56 10.84 -32.07
CA SER A 57 17.56 12.15 -32.71
C SER A 57 18.24 12.02 -34.06
N LYS A 58 17.45 12.03 -35.14
CA LYS A 58 17.96 12.30 -36.47
C LYS A 58 18.35 13.78 -36.52
N THR A 59 19.63 14.08 -36.72
CA THR A 59 20.16 14.85 -37.86
C THR A 59 21.68 15.00 -37.74
N THR A 60 22.32 14.47 -38.78
CA THR A 60 23.61 14.67 -39.45
C THR A 60 24.61 15.76 -39.02
N ASP A 61 25.88 15.40 -39.27
CA ASP A 61 27.06 16.21 -39.62
C ASP A 61 28.16 16.51 -38.58
N GLU A 62 29.20 15.66 -38.69
CA GLU A 62 30.65 15.90 -38.77
C GLU A 62 31.45 16.80 -37.80
N ASN A 63 32.55 16.17 -37.37
CA ASN A 63 33.91 16.69 -37.10
C ASN A 63 34.29 17.35 -35.76
N ASP A 64 35.17 16.60 -35.09
CA ASP A 64 36.49 17.00 -34.60
C ASP A 64 36.72 17.46 -33.14
N THR A 65 37.48 16.57 -32.45
CA THR A 65 38.64 16.77 -31.56
C THR A 65 38.59 17.65 -30.28
N ALA A 66 39.24 17.07 -29.24
CA ALA A 66 40.00 17.68 -28.14
C ALA A 66 39.28 18.16 -26.84
N LYS A 67 39.62 17.47 -25.73
CA LYS A 67 39.76 18.03 -24.36
C LYS A 67 40.99 19.00 -24.31
N PRO A 68 41.31 19.79 -23.24
CA PRO A 68 40.88 19.70 -21.82
C PRO A 68 40.70 21.06 -21.03
N ASP A 69 40.30 20.92 -19.76
CA ASP A 69 40.74 21.63 -18.53
C ASP A 69 40.59 23.16 -18.23
N VAL A 70 40.03 23.40 -17.02
CA VAL A 70 40.51 24.30 -15.92
C VAL A 70 40.08 25.81 -15.87
N THR A 71 39.12 26.06 -14.96
CA THR A 71 39.12 27.03 -13.83
C THR A 71 38.80 28.53 -14.01
N SER A 72 38.11 29.04 -12.97
CA SER A 72 37.92 30.43 -12.47
C SER A 72 36.74 31.23 -13.05
N GLN A 73 35.67 31.53 -12.28
CA GLN A 73 35.51 32.68 -11.35
C GLN A 73 35.53 34.04 -12.09
N THR A 74 34.63 35.03 -11.99
CA THR A 74 33.67 35.51 -10.97
C THR A 74 32.83 36.68 -11.55
N ALA A 75 31.74 37.04 -10.85
CA ALA A 75 30.98 38.31 -10.88
C ALA A 75 29.97 38.51 -12.03
N GLY A 76 28.70 38.89 -11.81
CA GLY A 76 27.94 39.19 -10.60
C GLY A 76 26.59 39.83 -10.99
N GLN A 77 25.51 39.39 -10.34
CA GLN A 77 24.27 40.11 -9.92
C GLN A 77 23.48 40.94 -10.97
N ASP A 78 22.15 40.97 -11.03
CA ASP A 78 21.10 40.57 -10.10
C ASP A 78 19.73 40.62 -10.83
N LYS A 79 18.83 39.68 -10.53
CA LYS A 79 17.37 39.89 -10.32
C LYS A 79 16.66 38.54 -10.08
N SER A 80 16.48 38.26 -8.79
CA SER A 80 15.50 37.38 -8.13
C SER A 80 14.59 36.49 -9.01
N LYS A 81 14.72 35.17 -8.82
CA LYS A 81 13.55 34.28 -8.67
C LYS A 81 13.91 33.02 -7.90
N GLN A 82 13.66 33.10 -6.60
CA GLN A 82 13.40 32.01 -5.68
C GLN A 82 12.70 30.82 -6.38
N SER A 83 13.42 29.73 -6.63
CA SER A 83 12.86 28.49 -7.18
C SER A 83 13.68 27.27 -6.71
N GLY A 84 14.01 27.27 -5.43
CA GLY A 84 14.52 26.11 -4.71
C GLY A 84 13.37 25.19 -4.31
N CYS A 85 13.59 23.88 -4.40
CA CYS A 85 12.72 22.78 -3.94
C CYS A 85 11.26 22.76 -4.47
N ALA A 86 10.48 23.83 -4.30
CA ALA A 86 9.08 23.98 -4.72
C ALA A 86 8.85 23.74 -6.21
N ALA A 87 9.77 24.16 -7.10
CA ALA A 87 9.64 23.90 -8.54
C ALA A 87 9.93 22.43 -8.93
N LYS A 88 10.80 21.75 -8.17
CA LYS A 88 10.99 20.29 -8.28
C LYS A 88 9.80 19.56 -7.67
N VAL A 89 9.28 20.04 -6.54
CA VAL A 89 8.07 19.50 -5.92
C VAL A 89 6.86 19.65 -6.84
N SER A 90 6.69 20.76 -7.58
CA SER A 90 5.63 20.90 -8.58
C SER A 90 5.83 20.03 -9.82
N GLN A 91 7.05 19.58 -10.08
CA GLN A 91 7.34 18.59 -11.13
C GLN A 91 7.02 17.15 -10.68
N PHE A 92 7.11 16.86 -9.37
CA PHE A 92 6.78 15.54 -8.79
C PHE A 92 5.33 15.43 -8.28
N ILE A 93 4.73 16.54 -7.87
CA ILE A 93 3.34 16.67 -7.45
C ILE A 93 2.58 17.28 -8.63
N ASP A 94 2.11 16.40 -9.51
CA ASP A 94 1.38 16.78 -10.70
C ASP A 94 -0.07 17.13 -10.28
N VAL A 95 -0.29 18.31 -9.66
CA VAL A 95 -1.61 18.76 -9.12
C VAL A 95 -2.70 18.75 -10.20
N SER A 96 -2.30 18.74 -11.47
CA SER A 96 -3.14 18.45 -12.63
C SER A 96 -4.01 17.20 -12.45
N LEU A 97 -3.56 16.21 -11.66
CA LEU A 97 -4.34 15.00 -11.34
C LEU A 97 -5.65 15.29 -10.60
N PHE A 98 -5.66 16.26 -9.69
CA PHE A 98 -6.88 16.66 -8.97
C PHE A 98 -7.93 17.29 -9.89
N LYS A 99 -7.54 17.71 -11.10
CA LYS A 99 -8.46 18.24 -12.11
C LYS A 99 -9.26 17.15 -12.82
N HIS A 100 -8.81 15.89 -12.76
CA HIS A 100 -9.54 14.75 -13.31
C HIS A 100 -10.66 14.30 -12.36
N ARG A 101 -11.91 14.41 -12.84
CA ARG A 101 -13.11 14.02 -12.07
C ARG A 101 -13.07 12.57 -11.58
N GLY A 102 -12.57 11.64 -12.41
CA GLY A 102 -12.45 10.23 -12.04
C GLY A 102 -11.48 9.98 -10.88
N TYR A 103 -10.31 10.63 -10.91
CA TYR A 103 -9.33 10.51 -9.83
C TYR A 103 -9.85 11.13 -8.52
N LEU A 104 -10.57 12.25 -8.60
CA LEU A 104 -11.17 12.88 -7.43
C LEU A 104 -12.24 11.99 -6.76
N ILE A 105 -13.12 11.36 -7.54
CA ILE A 105 -14.14 10.44 -7.03
C ILE A 105 -13.48 9.22 -6.37
N TYR A 106 -12.48 8.64 -7.04
CA TYR A 106 -11.68 7.53 -6.50
C TYR A 106 -11.02 7.91 -5.16
N LEU A 107 -10.41 9.10 -5.10
CA LEU A 107 -9.73 9.61 -3.91
C LEU A 107 -10.70 9.80 -2.73
N VAL A 108 -11.86 10.42 -2.96
CA VAL A 108 -12.89 10.59 -1.93
C VAL A 108 -13.40 9.22 -1.43
N GLY A 109 -13.61 8.28 -2.35
CA GLY A 109 -13.98 6.91 -2.01
C GLY A 109 -12.94 6.20 -1.14
N ASN A 110 -11.66 6.31 -1.49
CA ASN A 110 -10.55 5.76 -0.70
C ASN A 110 -10.48 6.37 0.69
N VAL A 111 -10.59 7.70 0.81
CA VAL A 111 -10.57 8.39 2.10
C VAL A 111 -11.67 7.87 3.03
N LEU A 112 -12.89 7.76 2.53
CA LEU A 112 -14.01 7.21 3.30
C LEU A 112 -13.80 5.73 3.67
N MET A 113 -13.30 4.95 2.71
CA MET A 113 -13.00 3.53 2.93
C MET A 113 -11.95 3.34 4.03
N PHE A 114 -10.81 4.04 3.95
CA PHE A 114 -9.68 3.89 4.87
C PHE A 114 -10.01 4.30 6.31
N PHE A 115 -11.00 5.17 6.52
CA PHE A 115 -11.46 5.55 7.85
C PHE A 115 -11.95 4.35 8.67
N GLY A 116 -12.65 3.41 8.05
CA GLY A 116 -13.18 2.19 8.69
C GLY A 116 -12.42 0.91 8.36
N PHE A 117 -11.39 0.97 7.51
CA PHE A 117 -10.76 -0.22 6.95
C PHE A 117 -9.85 -0.96 7.94
N PHE A 118 -9.14 -0.22 8.80
CA PHE A 118 -8.15 -0.80 9.72
C PHE A 118 -8.72 -1.20 11.08
N ALA A 119 -9.74 -0.50 11.57
CA ALA A 119 -10.30 -0.77 12.90
C ALA A 119 -10.73 -2.26 13.07
N PRO A 120 -11.42 -2.88 12.12
CA PRO A 120 -11.85 -4.28 12.22
C PRO A 120 -10.68 -5.25 12.24
N VAL A 121 -9.60 -4.98 11.49
CA VAL A 121 -8.37 -5.80 11.51
C VAL A 121 -7.69 -5.72 12.89
N VAL A 122 -7.57 -4.51 13.44
CA VAL A 122 -6.88 -4.26 14.71
C VAL A 122 -7.68 -4.82 15.90
N PHE A 123 -9.00 -4.65 15.89
CA PHE A 123 -9.86 -5.08 16.99
C PHE A 123 -10.29 -6.55 16.92
N LEU A 124 -10.05 -7.26 15.81
CA LEU A 124 -10.48 -8.67 15.66
C LEU A 124 -9.94 -9.60 16.76
N ALA A 125 -8.62 -9.54 17.03
CA ALA A 125 -8.02 -10.38 18.07
C ALA A 125 -8.46 -9.98 19.50
N PRO A 126 -8.44 -8.69 19.90
CA PRO A 126 -9.01 -8.26 21.17
C PRO A 126 -10.50 -8.63 21.35
N TYR A 127 -11.29 -8.52 20.29
CA TYR A 127 -12.71 -8.89 20.31
C TYR A 127 -12.92 -10.39 20.54
N ALA A 128 -12.12 -11.24 19.89
CA ALA A 128 -12.14 -12.68 20.13
C ALA A 128 -11.82 -12.99 21.61
N LYS A 129 -10.79 -12.34 22.19
CA LYS A 129 -10.45 -12.50 23.61
C LYS A 129 -11.59 -12.05 24.54
N HIS A 130 -12.27 -10.95 24.22
CA HIS A 130 -13.39 -10.46 25.03
C HIS A 130 -14.58 -11.43 25.05
N GLN A 131 -14.75 -12.24 24.00
CA GLN A 131 -15.73 -13.34 23.99
C GLN A 131 -15.27 -14.59 24.78
N GLY A 132 -14.13 -14.54 25.46
CA GLY A 132 -13.59 -15.64 26.25
C GLY A 132 -12.81 -16.68 25.44
N ILE A 133 -12.41 -16.35 24.20
CA ILE A 133 -11.57 -17.22 23.37
C ILE A 133 -10.11 -17.09 23.83
N ASP A 134 -9.41 -18.22 23.84
CA ASP A 134 -7.99 -18.30 24.17
C ASP A 134 -7.11 -17.41 23.27
N GLU A 135 -6.02 -16.89 23.84
CA GLU A 135 -5.12 -15.94 23.18
C GLU A 135 -4.44 -16.52 21.93
N TYR A 136 -4.03 -17.80 21.96
CA TYR A 136 -3.45 -18.47 20.79
C TYR A 136 -4.50 -18.63 19.68
N SER A 137 -5.73 -18.98 20.06
CA SER A 137 -6.83 -19.12 19.10
C SER A 137 -7.18 -17.79 18.46
N ALA A 138 -7.20 -16.69 19.23
CA ALA A 138 -7.43 -15.34 18.72
C ALA A 138 -6.31 -14.88 17.76
N ALA A 139 -5.05 -15.21 18.03
CA ALA A 139 -3.94 -14.93 17.11
C ALA A 139 -4.05 -15.75 15.82
N PHE A 140 -4.52 -17.00 15.91
CA PHE A 140 -4.74 -17.85 14.74
C PHE A 140 -5.81 -17.30 13.79
N LEU A 141 -6.84 -16.59 14.29
CA LEU A 141 -7.81 -15.88 13.44
C LEU A 141 -7.13 -14.85 12.52
N LEU A 142 -6.17 -14.08 13.04
CA LEU A 142 -5.40 -13.13 12.24
C LEU A 142 -4.53 -13.85 11.19
N SER A 143 -3.99 -15.03 11.53
CA SER A 143 -3.30 -15.88 10.55
C SER A 143 -4.23 -16.39 9.45
N ILE A 144 -5.43 -16.87 9.79
CA ILE A 144 -6.44 -17.29 8.80
C ILE A 144 -6.81 -16.13 7.89
N PHE A 145 -7.14 -14.96 8.46
CA PHE A 145 -7.43 -13.74 7.72
C PHE A 145 -6.31 -13.42 6.71
N ALA A 146 -5.06 -13.42 7.17
CA ALA A 146 -3.91 -13.08 6.33
C ALA A 146 -3.62 -14.14 5.25
N LEU A 147 -3.82 -15.43 5.54
CA LEU A 147 -3.72 -16.49 4.54
C LEU A 147 -4.77 -16.33 3.44
N VAL A 148 -6.01 -16.05 3.82
CA VAL A 148 -7.09 -15.84 2.86
C VAL A 148 -6.84 -14.60 2.01
N ASP A 149 -6.41 -13.48 2.61
CA ASP A 149 -5.97 -12.27 1.88
C ASP A 149 -4.85 -12.59 0.88
N MET A 150 -3.87 -13.41 1.27
CA MET A 150 -2.77 -13.83 0.41
C MET A 150 -3.25 -14.52 -0.88
N PHE A 151 -4.24 -15.42 -0.77
CA PHE A 151 -4.80 -16.11 -1.95
C PHE A 151 -5.82 -15.27 -2.71
N ALA A 152 -6.54 -14.39 -2.02
CA ALA A 152 -7.50 -13.48 -2.62
C ALA A 152 -6.82 -12.57 -3.64
N ARG A 153 -5.68 -11.94 -3.31
CA ARG A 153 -5.04 -10.94 -4.17
C ARG A 153 -4.68 -11.43 -5.58
N PRO A 154 -3.98 -12.58 -5.77
CA PRO A 154 -3.75 -13.12 -7.11
C PRO A 154 -5.05 -13.52 -7.79
N GLY A 155 -5.98 -14.14 -7.05
CA GLY A 155 -7.28 -14.54 -7.60
C GLY A 155 -8.04 -13.36 -8.18
N THR A 156 -8.09 -12.24 -7.46
CA THR A 156 -8.80 -11.04 -7.88
C THR A 156 -8.07 -10.30 -8.99
N GLY A 157 -6.74 -10.25 -8.97
CA GLY A 157 -5.97 -9.69 -10.08
C GLY A 157 -6.14 -10.49 -11.38
N LEU A 158 -6.22 -11.82 -11.29
CA LEU A 158 -6.51 -12.67 -12.45
C LEU A 158 -7.94 -12.43 -12.99
N VAL A 159 -8.91 -12.34 -12.09
CA VAL A 159 -10.31 -12.03 -12.44
C VAL A 159 -10.42 -10.64 -13.07
N ALA A 160 -9.79 -9.62 -12.49
CA ALA A 160 -9.81 -8.25 -12.98
C ALA A 160 -9.20 -8.09 -14.39
N ASN A 161 -8.15 -8.86 -14.69
CA ASN A 161 -7.51 -8.86 -16.00
C ASN A 161 -8.29 -9.62 -17.09
N THR A 162 -9.42 -10.23 -16.77
CA THR A 162 -10.28 -10.89 -17.76
C THR A 162 -10.91 -9.86 -18.70
N ARG A 163 -10.95 -10.17 -20.01
CA ARG A 163 -11.42 -9.24 -21.08
C ARG A 163 -12.81 -8.65 -20.85
N TRP A 164 -13.65 -9.31 -20.07
CA TRP A 164 -15.02 -8.89 -19.74
C TRP A 164 -15.08 -7.88 -18.59
N ILE A 165 -14.15 -7.99 -17.63
CA ILE A 165 -14.15 -7.23 -16.38
C ILE A 165 -13.25 -6.00 -16.49
N ARG A 166 -12.16 -6.11 -17.25
CA ARG A 166 -11.21 -5.02 -17.52
C ARG A 166 -11.86 -3.69 -17.94
N PRO A 167 -12.79 -3.62 -18.91
CA PRO A 167 -13.44 -2.36 -19.28
C PRO A 167 -14.43 -1.82 -18.21
N LYS A 168 -14.77 -2.63 -17.20
CA LYS A 168 -15.73 -2.28 -16.13
C LYS A 168 -15.07 -2.37 -14.75
N ILE A 169 -13.75 -2.22 -14.66
CA ILE A 169 -12.99 -2.45 -13.43
C ILE A 169 -13.41 -1.52 -12.28
N GLN A 170 -13.81 -0.28 -12.59
CA GLN A 170 -14.34 0.67 -11.61
C GLN A 170 -15.62 0.17 -10.91
N TYR A 171 -16.51 -0.50 -11.65
CA TYR A 171 -17.73 -1.10 -11.07
C TYR A 171 -17.39 -2.30 -10.20
N PHE A 172 -16.40 -3.10 -10.62
CA PHE A 172 -15.92 -4.25 -9.86
C PHE A 172 -15.25 -3.84 -8.54
N PHE A 173 -14.52 -2.72 -8.55
CA PHE A 173 -13.99 -2.09 -7.33
C PHE A 173 -15.10 -1.60 -6.42
N SER A 174 -16.10 -0.89 -6.97
CA SER A 174 -17.25 -0.42 -6.20
C SER A 174 -18.01 -1.57 -5.53
N PHE A 175 -18.19 -2.68 -6.25
CA PHE A 175 -18.76 -3.92 -5.70
C PHE A 175 -17.92 -4.47 -4.54
N SER A 176 -16.59 -4.49 -4.68
CA SER A 176 -15.69 -4.98 -3.64
C SER A 176 -15.74 -4.13 -2.37
N VAL A 177 -15.87 -2.80 -2.52
CA VAL A 177 -16.03 -1.88 -1.39
C VAL A 177 -17.38 -2.07 -0.69
N ILE A 178 -18.47 -2.24 -1.44
CA ILE A 178 -19.80 -2.54 -0.87
C ILE A 178 -19.78 -3.89 -0.14
N TYR A 179 -19.19 -4.91 -0.76
CA TYR A 179 -19.01 -6.23 -0.15
C TYR A 179 -18.22 -6.12 1.17
N ASN A 180 -17.11 -5.38 1.18
CA ASN A 180 -16.35 -5.10 2.40
C ASN A 180 -17.21 -4.40 3.48
N GLY A 181 -17.98 -3.37 3.12
CA GLY A 181 -18.91 -2.72 4.06
C GLY A 181 -19.94 -3.67 4.64
N LEU A 182 -20.53 -4.53 3.80
CA LEU A 182 -21.53 -5.53 4.21
C LEU A 182 -20.92 -6.60 5.12
N CYS A 183 -19.67 -7.00 4.91
CA CYS A 183 -18.96 -7.94 5.78
C CYS A 183 -18.89 -7.41 7.23
N HIS A 184 -18.64 -6.11 7.42
CA HIS A 184 -18.60 -5.52 8.76
C HIS A 184 -19.95 -5.56 9.48
N LEU A 185 -21.04 -5.40 8.72
CA LEU A 185 -22.40 -5.54 9.27
C LEU A 185 -22.73 -6.96 9.70
N MET A 186 -22.01 -7.98 9.22
CA MET A 186 -22.18 -9.38 9.61
C MET A 186 -21.45 -9.72 10.92
N CYS A 187 -20.47 -8.92 11.34
CA CYS A 187 -19.70 -9.13 12.58
C CYS A 187 -20.55 -9.31 13.86
N PRO A 188 -21.62 -8.51 14.11
CA PRO A 188 -22.46 -8.66 15.30
C PRO A 188 -23.41 -9.86 15.25
N LEU A 189 -23.60 -10.51 14.11
CA LEU A 189 -24.58 -11.60 13.94
C LEU A 189 -24.00 -13.01 14.19
N LEU A 190 -22.68 -13.14 14.34
CA LEU A 190 -21.98 -14.42 14.42
C LEU A 190 -21.32 -14.62 15.80
N PRO A 191 -22.07 -15.11 16.81
CA PRO A 191 -21.49 -15.45 18.11
C PRO A 191 -20.62 -16.71 18.05
N GLY A 192 -19.57 -16.75 18.87
CA GLY A 192 -18.69 -17.91 19.04
C GLY A 192 -17.50 -18.02 18.09
N TYR A 193 -16.59 -18.97 18.39
CA TYR A 193 -15.32 -19.14 17.66
C TYR A 193 -15.52 -19.49 16.18
N SER A 194 -16.41 -20.42 15.87
CA SER A 194 -16.71 -20.80 14.47
C SER A 194 -17.26 -19.62 13.67
N GLY A 195 -18.07 -18.77 14.28
CA GLY A 195 -18.60 -17.56 13.66
C GLY A 195 -17.48 -16.55 13.32
N LEU A 196 -16.54 -16.36 14.24
CA LEU A 196 -15.37 -15.51 14.04
C LEU A 196 -14.41 -16.04 12.98
N VAL A 197 -14.24 -17.36 12.86
CA VAL A 197 -13.44 -17.96 11.78
C VAL A 197 -14.08 -17.71 10.43
N VAL A 198 -15.40 -17.91 10.30
CA VAL A 198 -16.13 -17.60 9.06
C VAL A 198 -16.02 -16.11 8.72
N TYR A 199 -16.17 -15.24 9.72
CA TYR A 199 -15.97 -13.80 9.56
C TYR A 199 -14.55 -13.48 9.07
N ALA A 200 -13.50 -14.08 9.67
CA ALA A 200 -12.11 -13.85 9.27
C ALA A 200 -11.84 -14.25 7.81
N VAL A 201 -12.46 -15.33 7.32
CA VAL A 201 -12.35 -15.76 5.92
C VAL A 201 -13.06 -14.78 4.99
N ILE A 202 -14.32 -14.44 5.27
CA ILE A 202 -15.13 -13.53 4.46
C ILE A 202 -14.48 -12.13 4.39
N PHE A 203 -14.04 -11.64 5.55
CA PHE A 203 -13.34 -10.37 5.67
C PHE A 203 -11.97 -10.39 4.98
N GLY A 204 -11.19 -11.47 5.13
CA GLY A 204 -9.91 -11.65 4.43
C GLY A 204 -10.05 -11.63 2.90
N LEU A 205 -11.10 -12.26 2.38
CA LEU A 205 -11.45 -12.19 0.95
C LEU A 205 -11.77 -10.75 0.54
N ALA A 206 -12.67 -10.07 1.26
CA ALA A 206 -13.07 -8.70 0.96
C ALA A 206 -11.88 -7.73 0.99
N PHE A 207 -11.05 -7.86 2.02
CA PHE A 207 -9.84 -7.06 2.21
C PHE A 207 -8.85 -7.24 1.06
N GLY A 208 -8.59 -8.50 0.68
CA GLY A 208 -7.67 -8.81 -0.42
C GLY A 208 -8.18 -8.34 -1.78
N MET A 209 -9.49 -8.44 -2.03
CA MET A 209 -10.12 -7.90 -3.24
C MET A 209 -9.90 -6.38 -3.34
N VAL A 210 -10.21 -5.64 -2.28
CA VAL A 210 -10.07 -4.18 -2.24
C VAL A 210 -8.60 -3.78 -2.42
N CYS A 211 -7.67 -4.40 -1.68
CA CYS A 211 -6.25 -4.09 -1.77
C CYS A 211 -5.64 -4.38 -3.15
N ALA A 212 -6.08 -5.45 -3.83
CA ALA A 212 -5.61 -5.76 -5.18
C ALA A 212 -6.13 -4.74 -6.21
N LEU A 213 -7.43 -4.43 -6.16
CA LEU A 213 -8.08 -3.54 -7.11
C LEU A 213 -7.72 -2.07 -6.92
N LEU A 214 -7.32 -1.65 -5.72
CA LEU A 214 -6.91 -0.28 -5.40
C LEU A 214 -5.90 0.26 -6.42
N PHE A 215 -4.77 -0.44 -6.59
CA PHE A 215 -3.70 -0.01 -7.49
C PHE A 215 -4.02 -0.27 -8.95
N GLU A 216 -4.82 -1.29 -9.26
CA GLU A 216 -5.20 -1.62 -10.64
C GLU A 216 -6.14 -0.55 -11.22
N VAL A 217 -7.16 -0.14 -10.46
CA VAL A 217 -8.06 0.96 -10.80
C VAL A 217 -7.29 2.26 -10.92
N LEU A 218 -6.38 2.55 -9.99
CA LEU A 218 -5.56 3.76 -10.05
C LEU A 218 -4.66 3.78 -11.30
N MET A 219 -4.07 2.64 -11.67
CA MET A 219 -3.26 2.51 -12.89
C MET A 219 -4.10 2.72 -14.15
N ASP A 220 -5.34 2.22 -14.18
CA ASP A 220 -6.26 2.38 -15.31
C ASP A 220 -6.77 3.83 -15.45
N LEU A 221 -7.04 4.52 -14.33
CA LEU A 221 -7.47 5.93 -14.35
C LEU A 221 -6.38 6.91 -14.78
N VAL A 222 -5.15 6.72 -14.29
CA VAL A 222 -4.07 7.71 -14.43
C VAL A 222 -3.09 7.36 -15.56
N GLY A 223 -2.97 6.08 -15.90
CA GLY A 223 -1.99 5.57 -16.84
C GLY A 223 -0.57 5.49 -16.27
N ALA A 224 0.29 4.73 -16.95
CA ALA A 224 1.62 4.38 -16.45
C ALA A 224 2.57 5.58 -16.21
N GLN A 225 2.45 6.65 -17.00
CA GLN A 225 3.37 7.80 -16.94
C GLN A 225 3.23 8.60 -15.64
N ARG A 226 2.00 8.73 -15.12
CA ARG A 226 1.69 9.52 -13.91
C ARG A 226 1.40 8.65 -12.69
N PHE A 227 1.42 7.33 -12.82
CA PHE A 227 1.05 6.38 -11.76
C PHE A 227 1.83 6.59 -10.45
N SER A 228 3.15 6.76 -10.53
CA SER A 228 4.00 6.95 -9.34
C SER A 228 3.63 8.21 -8.55
N SER A 229 3.39 9.32 -9.24
CA SER A 229 2.95 10.58 -8.62
C SER A 229 1.55 10.45 -8.00
N ALA A 230 0.63 9.76 -8.70
CA ALA A 230 -0.73 9.50 -8.23
C ALA A 230 -0.77 8.66 -6.95
N VAL A 231 0.01 7.58 -6.91
CA VAL A 231 0.13 6.73 -5.72
C VAL A 231 0.64 7.55 -4.54
N GLY A 232 1.70 8.34 -4.72
CA GLY A 232 2.22 9.20 -3.66
C GLY A 232 1.17 10.19 -3.14
N LEU A 233 0.44 10.86 -4.04
CA LEU A 233 -0.63 11.78 -3.65
C LEU A 233 -1.78 11.09 -2.92
N ALA A 234 -2.23 9.93 -3.41
CA ALA A 234 -3.24 9.13 -2.74
C ALA A 234 -2.79 8.76 -1.31
N THR A 235 -1.56 8.25 -1.16
CA THR A 235 -1.03 7.84 0.16
C THR A 235 -0.93 8.99 1.16
N ILE A 236 -0.56 10.20 0.73
CA ILE A 236 -0.49 11.37 1.62
C ILE A 236 -1.89 11.70 2.17
N ILE A 237 -2.90 11.61 1.32
CA ILE A 237 -4.29 11.90 1.70
C ILE A 237 -4.89 10.77 2.55
N GLU A 238 -4.56 9.52 2.22
CA GLU A 238 -4.97 8.33 2.97
C GLU A 238 -4.39 8.29 4.40
N CYS A 239 -3.23 8.92 4.66
CA CYS A 239 -2.67 9.01 6.01
C CYS A 239 -3.61 9.69 7.02
N GLY A 240 -4.42 10.67 6.60
CA GLY A 240 -5.35 11.36 7.51
C GLY A 240 -6.39 10.41 8.12
N PRO A 241 -7.20 9.73 7.29
CA PRO A 241 -8.17 8.73 7.75
C PRO A 241 -7.54 7.58 8.53
N VAL A 242 -6.37 7.09 8.14
CA VAL A 242 -5.71 5.97 8.84
C VAL A 242 -5.26 6.38 10.24
N LEU A 243 -4.81 7.63 10.42
CA LEU A 243 -4.42 8.15 11.74
C LEU A 243 -5.62 8.41 12.65
N LEU A 244 -6.72 8.93 12.09
CA LEU A 244 -7.93 9.29 12.82
C LEU A 244 -8.90 8.13 13.02
N GLY A 245 -8.83 7.08 12.19
CA GLY A 245 -9.74 5.94 12.22
C GLY A 245 -9.72 5.22 13.57
N PRO A 246 -8.59 4.60 13.98
CA PRO A 246 -8.49 3.88 15.25
C PRO A 246 -8.90 4.66 16.52
N PRO A 247 -8.54 5.95 16.72
CA PRO A 247 -8.97 6.68 17.92
C PRO A 247 -10.45 7.10 17.91
N ILE A 248 -11.13 7.09 16.76
CA ILE A 248 -12.56 7.48 16.65
C ILE A 248 -13.48 6.25 16.66
N SER A 249 -12.95 5.04 16.42
CA SER A 249 -13.73 3.80 16.28
C SER A 249 -13.88 2.99 17.56
#